data_AF-A0A521XRA2-F1
#
_entry.id   AF-A0A521XRA2-F1
#
_cell.length_a   1.000
_cell.length_b   1.000
_cell.length_c   1.000
_cell.angle_alpha   90.00
_cell.angle_beta   90.00
_cell.angle_gamma   90.00
#
_symmetry.space_group_name_H-M   'P 1'
#
loop_
_entity.id
_entity.type
_entity.pdbx_description
1 polymer ?
#
loop_
_entity_poly.entity_id
_entity_poly.type
_entity_poly.pdbx_seq_one_letter_code
_entity_poly.pdbx_strand_id
1 'polypeptide(L)'
;MSPVVPPYAGRRTWGNPWLGTLARLVLAAVLLYAGLAKLFAPQGARDAILAYRIFPASWADALGWGLPVLEVLLGIALLAGLFTRLAAAVTAVLMIGFVAGIVSVWVRGYSIDCGCFGGGGDVATDGLVWRYTSEIARDLLFLGLACWLVAWPRTRLSLAGPGQPVTGEPAAEHAEAVSA
;
A
#
# COMPACT_ATOMS: atom_id res chain seq x y z
N MET A 1 2.63 -15.39 44.92
CA MET A 1 1.44 -14.78 44.27
C MET A 1 1.95 -13.87 43.16
N SER A 2 1.98 -14.39 41.93
CA SER A 2 2.40 -13.62 40.76
C SER A 2 1.21 -12.82 40.23
N PRO A 3 1.36 -11.54 39.87
CA PRO A 3 0.26 -10.78 39.30
C PRO A 3 -0.15 -11.40 37.96
N VAL A 4 -1.41 -11.83 37.87
CA VAL A 4 -2.08 -12.20 36.63
C VAL A 4 -2.12 -10.95 35.75
N VAL A 5 -1.30 -10.93 34.70
CA VAL A 5 -1.37 -9.91 33.65
C VAL A 5 -2.71 -10.13 32.91
N PRO A 6 -3.64 -9.16 32.89
CA PRO A 6 -4.90 -9.36 32.20
C PRO A 6 -4.67 -9.53 30.69
N PRO A 7 -5.33 -10.51 30.03
CA PRO A 7 -5.17 -10.72 28.61
C PRO A 7 -5.83 -9.57 27.84
N TYR A 8 -5.00 -8.76 27.19
CA TYR A 8 -5.36 -7.93 26.04
C TYR A 8 -6.54 -6.97 26.26
N ALA A 9 -6.28 -5.90 27.01
CA ALA A 9 -7.15 -4.74 27.08
C ALA A 9 -7.50 -4.20 25.67
N GLY A 10 -8.80 -4.12 25.37
CA GLY A 10 -9.34 -3.18 24.38
C GLY A 10 -9.37 -3.64 22.92
N ARG A 11 -9.93 -4.81 22.60
CA ARG A 11 -10.36 -5.08 21.21
C ARG A 11 -11.56 -4.18 20.87
N ARG A 12 -11.31 -3.01 20.26
CA ARG A 12 -12.36 -2.13 19.69
C ARG A 12 -13.10 -2.88 18.58
N THR A 13 -14.24 -3.48 18.91
CA THR A 13 -15.12 -4.22 18.00
C THR A 13 -16.15 -3.29 17.37
N TRP A 14 -15.73 -2.29 16.62
CA TRP A 14 -16.66 -1.39 15.91
C TRP A 14 -16.31 -1.38 14.42
N GLY A 15 -16.79 -2.39 13.70
CA GLY A 15 -16.64 -2.50 12.26
C GLY A 15 -17.24 -3.81 11.75
N ASN A 16 -18.22 -3.72 10.87
CA ASN A 16 -18.78 -4.88 10.19
C ASN A 16 -17.66 -5.54 9.34
N PRO A 17 -17.33 -6.83 9.53
CA PRO A 17 -16.20 -7.46 8.86
C PRO A 17 -16.34 -7.52 7.34
N TRP A 18 -17.56 -7.34 6.81
CA TRP A 18 -17.81 -7.17 5.38
C TRP A 18 -17.27 -5.84 4.84
N LEU A 19 -17.32 -4.74 5.61
CA LEU A 19 -16.70 -3.47 5.21
C LEU A 19 -15.18 -3.59 5.11
N GLY A 20 -14.55 -4.36 6.01
CA GLY A 20 -13.12 -4.63 5.94
C GLY A 20 -12.75 -5.41 4.67
N THR A 21 -13.54 -6.44 4.32
CA THR A 21 -13.33 -7.20 3.07
C THR A 21 -13.57 -6.33 1.85
N LEU A 22 -14.60 -5.48 1.83
CA LEU A 22 -14.86 -4.55 0.73
C LEU A 22 -13.70 -3.56 0.53
N ALA A 23 -13.25 -2.89 1.60
CA ALA A 23 -12.13 -1.97 1.55
C ALA A 23 -10.86 -2.65 1.01
N ARG A 24 -10.59 -3.87 1.47
CA ARG A 24 -9.47 -4.69 0.99
C ARG A 24 -9.57 -4.99 -0.50
N LEU A 25 -10.75 -5.41 -0.98
CA LEU A 25 -10.97 -5.73 -2.40
C LEU A 25 -10.87 -4.49 -3.29
N VAL A 26 -11.39 -3.34 -2.84
CA VAL A 26 -11.26 -2.07 -3.56
C VAL A 26 -9.79 -1.67 -3.70
N LEU A 27 -9.03 -1.65 -2.59
CA LEU A 27 -7.61 -1.34 -2.64
C LEU A 27 -6.82 -2.32 -3.51
N ALA A 28 -7.11 -3.62 -3.40
CA ALA A 28 -6.48 -4.64 -4.21
C ALA A 28 -6.74 -4.43 -5.71
N ALA A 29 -8.00 -4.22 -6.10
CA ALA A 29 -8.38 -4.03 -7.49
C ALA A 29 -7.72 -2.79 -8.10
N VAL A 30 -7.72 -1.68 -7.36
CA VAL A 30 -7.11 -0.42 -7.81
C VAL A 30 -5.61 -0.54 -7.95
N LEU A 31 -4.90 -1.09 -6.95
CA LEU A 31 -3.45 -1.25 -7.01
C LEU A 31 -3.03 -2.20 -8.14
N LEU A 32 -3.77 -3.29 -8.35
CA LEU A 32 -3.55 -4.18 -9.48
C LEU A 32 -3.76 -3.44 -10.80
N TYR A 33 -4.89 -2.77 -10.97
CA TYR A 33 -5.16 -2.03 -12.19
C TYR A 33 -4.10 -0.96 -12.49
N ALA A 34 -3.74 -0.16 -11.49
CA ALA A 34 -2.71 0.87 -11.59
C ALA A 34 -1.33 0.27 -11.94
N GLY A 35 -0.91 -0.77 -11.22
CA GLY A 35 0.38 -1.41 -11.41
C GLY A 35 0.49 -2.10 -12.77
N LEU A 36 -0.55 -2.86 -13.18
CA LEU A 36 -0.57 -3.49 -14.50
C LEU A 36 -0.60 -2.44 -15.62
N ALA A 37 -1.38 -1.37 -15.50
CA ALA A 37 -1.42 -0.30 -16.50
C ALA A 37 -0.03 0.33 -16.71
N LYS A 38 0.74 0.53 -15.64
CA LYS A 38 2.13 1.03 -15.72
C LYS A 38 3.10 -0.01 -16.29
N LEU A 39 2.95 -1.29 -15.95
CA LEU A 39 3.82 -2.36 -16.47
C LEU A 39 3.65 -2.60 -17.97
N PHE A 40 2.45 -2.41 -18.52
CA PHE A 40 2.22 -2.53 -19.97
C PHE A 40 2.72 -1.34 -20.78
N ALA A 41 2.97 -0.19 -20.13
CA ALA A 41 3.52 1.02 -20.75
C ALA A 41 4.65 1.62 -19.89
N PRO A 42 5.79 0.92 -19.75
CA PRO A 42 6.85 1.30 -18.81
C PRO A 42 7.50 2.65 -19.13
N GLN A 43 7.45 3.07 -20.40
CA GLN A 43 7.92 4.39 -20.83
C GLN A 43 7.14 5.52 -20.13
N GLY A 44 5.82 5.38 -20.01
CA GLY A 44 4.99 6.37 -19.32
C GLY A 44 5.35 6.51 -17.84
N ALA A 45 5.56 5.38 -17.15
CA ALA A 45 5.96 5.40 -15.74
C ALA A 45 7.31 6.12 -15.53
N ARG A 46 8.27 5.90 -16.44
CA ARG A 46 9.56 6.58 -16.44
C ARG A 46 9.41 8.08 -16.71
N ASP A 47 8.61 8.45 -17.70
CA ASP A 47 8.36 9.84 -18.08
C ASP A 47 7.64 10.59 -16.95
N ALA A 48 6.71 9.94 -16.23
CA ALA A 48 6.13 10.47 -15.01
C ALA A 48 7.22 10.79 -13.98
N ILE A 49 8.11 9.86 -13.65
CA ILE A 49 9.17 10.10 -12.64
C ILE A 49 10.07 11.28 -13.00
N LEU A 50 10.44 11.40 -14.29
CA LEU A 50 11.23 12.53 -14.78
C LEU A 50 10.45 13.84 -14.69
N ALA A 51 9.16 13.84 -15.01
CA ALA A 51 8.30 15.01 -14.98
C ALA A 51 8.08 15.55 -13.55
N TYR A 52 8.15 14.70 -12.52
CA TYR A 52 8.08 15.16 -11.13
C TYR A 52 9.29 16.03 -10.73
N ARG A 53 10.44 15.88 -11.41
CA ARG A 53 11.67 16.67 -11.13
C ARG A 53 12.07 16.66 -9.65
N ILE A 54 11.87 15.52 -8.99
CA ILE A 54 12.25 15.26 -7.59
C ILE A 54 13.53 14.41 -7.53
N PHE A 55 13.62 13.40 -8.39
CA PHE A 55 14.73 12.45 -8.41
C PHE A 55 15.69 12.70 -9.59
N PRO A 56 16.96 12.26 -9.49
CA PRO A 56 17.88 12.28 -10.63
C PRO A 56 17.41 11.34 -11.73
N ALA A 57 17.76 11.64 -12.99
CA ALA A 57 17.36 10.82 -14.14
C ALA A 57 17.85 9.35 -14.06
N SER A 58 18.96 9.08 -13.34
CA SER A 58 19.46 7.73 -13.10
C SER A 58 18.51 6.84 -12.29
N TRP A 59 17.59 7.43 -11.53
CA TRP A 59 16.59 6.71 -10.75
C TRP A 59 15.30 6.43 -11.53
N ALA A 60 15.14 7.04 -12.70
CA ALA A 60 13.89 6.96 -13.47
C ALA A 60 13.55 5.53 -13.88
N ASP A 61 14.56 4.75 -14.28
CA ASP A 61 14.35 3.34 -14.66
C ASP A 61 14.06 2.48 -13.42
N ALA A 62 14.82 2.66 -12.34
CA ALA A 62 14.65 1.89 -11.11
C ALA A 62 13.27 2.12 -10.47
N LEU A 63 12.84 3.38 -10.35
CA LEU A 63 11.53 3.73 -9.82
C LEU A 63 10.41 3.41 -10.82
N GLY A 64 10.68 3.54 -12.12
CA GLY A 64 9.71 3.30 -13.20
C GLY A 64 9.28 1.85 -13.29
N TRP A 65 10.16 0.92 -12.94
CA TRP A 65 9.83 -0.49 -12.77
C TRP A 65 9.48 -0.86 -11.33
N GLY A 66 10.17 -0.29 -10.35
CA GLY A 66 10.01 -0.64 -8.94
C GLY A 66 8.64 -0.29 -8.37
N LEU A 67 8.13 0.92 -8.66
CA LEU A 67 6.83 1.36 -8.16
C LEU A 67 5.67 0.49 -8.72
N PRO A 68 5.56 0.24 -10.05
CA PRO A 68 4.52 -0.64 -10.58
C PRO A 68 4.58 -2.07 -10.02
N VAL A 69 5.78 -2.64 -9.89
CA VAL A 69 5.92 -3.99 -9.31
C VAL A 69 5.45 -3.99 -7.85
N LEU A 70 5.81 -2.97 -7.07
CA LEU A 70 5.34 -2.83 -5.70
C LEU A 70 3.81 -2.72 -5.62
N GLU A 71 3.19 -1.92 -6.49
CA GLU A 71 1.73 -1.80 -6.58
C GLU A 71 1.05 -3.14 -6.83
N VAL A 72 1.56 -3.92 -7.81
CA VAL A 72 1.01 -5.25 -8.13
C VAL A 72 1.18 -6.21 -6.97
N LEU A 73 2.36 -6.27 -6.34
CA LEU A 73 2.61 -7.16 -5.21
C LEU A 73 1.70 -6.85 -4.02
N LEU A 74 1.50 -5.57 -3.71
CA LEU A 74 0.57 -5.14 -2.65
C LEU A 74 -0.88 -5.47 -3.02
N GLY A 75 -1.27 -5.27 -4.27
CA GLY A 75 -2.59 -5.62 -4.78
C GLY A 75 -2.88 -7.12 -4.66
N ILE A 76 -1.93 -7.98 -5.03
CA ILE A 76 -2.04 -9.44 -4.87
C ILE A 76 -2.11 -9.82 -3.38
N ALA A 77 -1.24 -9.25 -2.54
CA ALA A 77 -1.23 -9.55 -1.11
C ALA A 77 -2.56 -9.18 -0.43
N LEU A 78 -3.12 -8.00 -0.76
CA LEU A 78 -4.44 -7.58 -0.28
C LEU A 78 -5.55 -8.47 -0.84
N LEU A 79 -5.50 -8.85 -2.12
CA LEU A 79 -6.50 -9.73 -2.73
C LEU A 79 -6.54 -11.10 -2.05
N ALA A 80 -5.37 -11.71 -1.85
CA ALA A 80 -5.20 -12.98 -1.15
C ALA A 80 -5.50 -12.88 0.36
N GLY A 81 -5.49 -11.66 0.91
CA GLY A 81 -5.66 -11.43 2.32
C GLY A 81 -4.47 -11.92 3.15
N LEU A 82 -3.26 -11.87 2.59
CA LEU A 82 -2.03 -12.25 3.26
C LEU A 82 -1.37 -10.99 3.83
N PHE A 83 -0.87 -11.06 5.07
CA PHE A 83 -0.26 -9.92 5.78
C PHE A 83 -1.06 -8.61 5.65
N THR A 84 -2.41 -8.67 5.74
CA THR A 84 -3.32 -7.55 5.42
C THR A 84 -2.94 -6.24 6.09
N ARG A 85 -2.53 -6.29 7.36
CA ARG A 85 -2.11 -5.11 8.12
C ARG A 85 -0.83 -4.48 7.58
N LEU A 86 0.16 -5.31 7.21
CA LEU A 86 1.42 -4.83 6.63
C LEU A 86 1.18 -4.29 5.22
N ALA A 87 0.47 -5.04 4.38
CA ALA A 87 0.15 -4.61 3.02
C ALA A 87 -0.62 -3.28 3.03
N ALA A 88 -1.64 -3.14 3.90
CA ALA A 88 -2.37 -1.89 4.07
C ALA A 88 -1.49 -0.73 4.58
N ALA A 89 -0.56 -0.99 5.51
CA ALA A 89 0.36 0.03 5.99
C ALA A 89 1.31 0.52 4.89
N VAL A 90 1.88 -0.40 4.09
CA VAL A 90 2.72 -0.04 2.95
C VAL A 90 1.92 0.71 1.89
N THR A 91 0.68 0.28 1.60
CA THR A 91 -0.23 1.01 0.72
C THR A 91 -0.50 2.43 1.23
N ALA A 92 -0.71 2.63 2.53
CA ALA A 92 -0.91 3.96 3.10
C ALA A 92 0.33 4.85 2.89
N VAL A 93 1.53 4.33 3.14
CA VAL A 93 2.79 5.05 2.88
C VAL A 93 2.93 5.40 1.40
N LEU A 94 2.58 4.48 0.50
CA LEU A 94 2.61 4.70 -0.93
C LEU A 94 1.64 5.83 -1.35
N MET A 95 0.41 5.82 -0.85
CA MET A 95 -0.58 6.88 -1.13
C MET A 95 -0.12 8.25 -0.61
N ILE A 96 0.50 8.30 0.58
CA ILE A 96 1.11 9.54 1.10
C ILE A 96 2.20 10.03 0.15
N GLY A 97 3.04 9.13 -0.36
CA GLY A 97 4.08 9.46 -1.34
C GLY A 97 3.51 10.07 -2.62
N PHE A 98 2.44 9.49 -3.18
CA PHE A 98 1.78 10.04 -4.36
C PHE A 98 1.17 11.41 -4.10
N VAL A 99 0.38 11.56 -3.02
CA VAL A 99 -0.20 12.86 -2.65
C VAL A 99 0.90 13.91 -2.46
N ALA A 100 1.97 13.59 -1.74
CA ALA A 100 3.09 14.51 -1.52
C ALA A 100 3.78 14.90 -2.83
N GLY A 101 3.97 13.95 -3.74
CA GLY A 101 4.53 14.20 -5.06
C GLY A 101 3.64 15.13 -5.90
N ILE A 102 2.34 14.86 -5.98
CA ILE A 102 1.37 15.67 -6.74
C ILE A 102 1.28 17.08 -6.16
N VAL A 103 1.20 17.22 -4.83
CA VAL A 103 1.20 18.53 -4.16
C VAL A 103 2.51 19.28 -4.44
N SER A 104 3.66 18.60 -4.41
CA SER A 104 4.96 19.21 -4.73
C SER A 104 4.99 19.80 -6.13
N VAL A 105 4.57 19.05 -7.16
CA VAL A 105 4.56 19.56 -8.55
C VAL A 105 3.55 20.68 -8.74
N TRP A 106 2.40 20.61 -8.05
CA TRP A 106 1.38 21.64 -8.10
C TRP A 106 1.87 22.97 -7.50
N VAL A 107 2.50 22.93 -6.32
CA VAL A 107 3.07 24.12 -5.67
C VAL A 107 4.22 24.72 -6.48
N ARG A 108 4.98 23.88 -7.20
CA ARG A 108 6.07 24.32 -8.11
C ARG A 108 5.58 24.82 -9.47
N GLY A 109 4.28 24.70 -9.76
CA GLY A 109 3.67 25.17 -11.00
C GLY A 109 4.01 24.34 -12.23
N TYR A 110 4.36 23.07 -12.08
CA TYR A 110 4.60 22.18 -13.23
C TYR A 110 3.30 21.57 -13.73
N SER A 111 3.19 21.44 -15.06
CA SER A 111 2.05 20.84 -15.74
C SER A 111 2.40 19.43 -16.23
N ILE A 112 2.06 18.44 -15.41
CA ILE A 112 2.38 17.03 -15.66
C ILE A 112 1.15 16.14 -15.57
N ASP A 113 1.20 15.03 -16.30
CA ASP A 113 0.39 13.85 -16.02
C ASP A 113 1.06 13.04 -14.91
N CYS A 114 0.32 12.85 -13.80
CA CYS A 114 0.83 12.17 -12.62
C CYS A 114 1.09 10.67 -12.86
N GLY A 115 0.49 10.10 -13.92
CA GLY A 115 0.74 8.72 -14.35
C GLY A 115 0.16 7.64 -13.43
N CYS A 116 -0.68 8.00 -12.45
CA CYS A 116 -1.15 7.06 -11.42
C CYS A 116 -1.93 5.85 -11.98
N PHE A 117 -2.55 5.96 -13.15
CA PHE A 117 -3.21 4.86 -13.86
C PHE A 117 -2.63 4.61 -15.27
N GLY A 118 -1.34 4.87 -15.45
CA GLY A 118 -0.66 4.79 -16.74
C GLY A 118 -0.50 6.17 -17.40
N GLY A 119 0.30 6.21 -18.47
CA GLY A 119 0.76 7.49 -19.04
C GLY A 119 1.84 8.13 -18.18
N GLY A 120 1.93 9.46 -18.21
CA GLY A 120 2.96 10.24 -17.54
C GLY A 120 3.63 11.27 -18.46
N GLY A 121 4.36 12.22 -17.87
CA GLY A 121 5.11 13.22 -18.61
C GLY A 121 4.53 14.63 -18.51
N ASP A 122 5.17 15.59 -19.18
CA ASP A 122 4.67 16.97 -19.25
C ASP A 122 3.43 17.06 -20.17
N VAL A 123 2.45 17.87 -19.79
CA VAL A 123 1.18 18.08 -20.51
C VAL A 123 0.81 19.55 -20.59
N ALA A 124 -0.16 19.87 -21.45
CA ALA A 124 -0.76 21.21 -21.52
C ALA A 124 -1.41 21.60 -20.18
N THR A 125 -1.46 22.91 -19.91
CA THR A 125 -1.99 23.47 -18.65
C THR A 125 -3.50 23.38 -18.51
N ASP A 126 -4.21 22.98 -19.55
CA ASP A 126 -5.66 22.98 -19.59
C ASP A 126 -6.24 21.94 -18.62
N GLY A 127 -7.11 22.40 -17.71
CA GLY A 127 -7.77 21.53 -16.73
C GLY A 127 -6.86 21.00 -15.62
N LEU A 128 -5.67 21.58 -15.41
CA LEU A 128 -4.69 21.10 -14.43
C LEU A 128 -5.24 21.00 -13.01
N VAL A 129 -6.01 22.02 -12.59
CA VAL A 129 -6.63 22.06 -11.25
C VAL A 129 -7.57 20.88 -11.05
N TRP A 130 -8.43 20.60 -12.04
CA TRP A 130 -9.35 19.46 -11.96
C TRP A 130 -8.60 18.13 -11.92
N ARG A 131 -7.53 18.00 -12.73
CA ARG A 131 -6.69 16.81 -12.75
C ARG A 131 -6.01 16.57 -11.41
N TYR A 132 -5.34 17.57 -10.83
CA TYR A 132 -4.64 17.40 -9.55
C TYR A 132 -5.59 17.20 -8.38
N THR A 133 -6.70 17.93 -8.35
CA THR A 133 -7.71 17.76 -7.30
C THR A 133 -8.36 16.37 -7.34
N SER A 134 -8.68 15.83 -8.52
CA SER A 134 -9.27 14.49 -8.62
C SER A 134 -8.27 13.39 -8.23
N GLU A 135 -7.01 13.50 -8.65
CA GLU A 135 -5.94 12.56 -8.29
C GLU A 135 -5.67 12.57 -6.78
N ILE A 136 -5.54 13.76 -6.17
CA ILE A 136 -5.35 13.90 -4.72
C ILE A 136 -6.57 13.38 -3.95
N ALA A 137 -7.79 13.72 -4.36
CA ALA A 137 -9.00 13.27 -3.69
C ALA A 137 -9.13 11.75 -3.71
N ARG A 138 -8.80 11.12 -4.84
CA ARG A 138 -8.74 9.67 -4.99
C ARG A 138 -7.70 9.05 -4.06
N ASP A 139 -6.49 9.59 -4.05
CA ASP A 139 -5.40 9.03 -3.23
C ASP A 139 -5.68 9.21 -1.73
N LEU A 140 -6.33 10.31 -1.33
CA LEU A 140 -6.80 10.52 0.05
C LEU A 140 -7.91 9.53 0.43
N LEU A 141 -8.84 9.21 -0.49
CA LEU A 141 -9.85 8.19 -0.26
C LEU A 141 -9.21 6.81 -0.02
N PHE A 142 -8.26 6.42 -0.87
CA PHE A 142 -7.54 5.16 -0.72
C PHE A 142 -6.65 5.12 0.52
N LEU A 143 -6.01 6.24 0.86
CA LEU A 143 -5.28 6.39 2.12
C LEU A 143 -6.21 6.19 3.33
N GLY A 144 -7.41 6.78 3.30
CA GLY A 144 -8.42 6.59 4.33
C GLY A 144 -8.81 5.12 4.50
N LEU A 145 -9.07 4.41 3.40
CA LEU A 145 -9.36 2.97 3.41
C LEU A 145 -8.18 2.14 3.93
N ALA A 146 -6.96 2.47 3.55
CA ALA A 146 -5.75 1.79 3.99
C ALA A 146 -5.52 1.98 5.50
N CYS A 147 -5.61 3.22 6.00
CA CYS A 147 -5.51 3.54 7.42
C CYS A 147 -6.61 2.85 8.24
N TRP A 148 -7.84 2.81 7.73
CA TRP A 148 -8.94 2.06 8.34
C TRP A 148 -8.60 0.58 8.43
N LEU A 149 -8.08 -0.02 7.36
CA LEU A 149 -7.72 -1.44 7.33
C LEU A 149 -6.53 -1.76 8.26
N VAL A 150 -5.60 -0.81 8.47
CA VAL A 150 -4.51 -0.93 9.45
C VAL A 150 -5.04 -0.90 10.89
N ALA A 151 -6.00 -0.02 11.17
CA ALA A 151 -6.62 0.10 12.49
C ALA A 151 -7.57 -1.07 12.82
N TRP A 152 -8.24 -1.62 11.79
CA TRP A 152 -9.18 -2.73 11.91
C TRP A 152 -8.90 -3.84 10.87
N PRO A 153 -7.85 -4.66 11.06
CA PRO A 153 -7.40 -5.64 10.06
C PRO A 153 -8.29 -6.89 9.93
N ARG A 154 -9.44 -6.94 10.62
CA ARG A 154 -10.35 -8.10 10.58
C ARG A 154 -11.16 -8.10 9.28
N THR A 155 -10.67 -8.82 8.28
CA THR A 155 -11.39 -9.12 7.04
C THR A 155 -11.85 -10.57 7.05
N ARG A 156 -13.09 -10.86 6.63
CA ARG A 156 -13.46 -12.25 6.32
C ARG A 156 -12.70 -12.67 5.04
N LEU A 157 -12.32 -13.95 4.93
CA LEU A 157 -11.59 -14.52 3.78
C LEU A 157 -10.12 -14.06 3.65
N SER A 158 -9.41 -13.85 4.76
CA SER A 158 -7.94 -13.77 4.73
C SER A 158 -7.34 -15.18 4.79
N LEU A 159 -6.45 -15.53 3.85
CA LEU A 159 -5.69 -16.79 3.91
C LEU A 159 -4.68 -16.81 5.06
N ALA A 160 -4.35 -15.64 5.63
CA ALA A 160 -3.68 -15.57 6.92
C ALA A 160 -4.66 -16.05 8.02
N GLY A 161 -4.45 -17.27 8.51
CA GLY A 161 -5.07 -17.76 9.74
C GLY A 161 -4.80 -16.81 10.92
N PRO A 162 -5.62 -16.86 11.99
CA PRO A 162 -5.40 -16.04 13.18
C PRO A 162 -3.95 -16.19 13.64
N GLY A 163 -3.22 -15.06 13.64
CA GLY A 163 -1.77 -15.03 13.79
C GLY A 163 -1.30 -15.96 14.90
N GLN A 164 -0.55 -17.00 14.52
CA GLN A 164 0.33 -17.66 15.47
C GLN A 164 1.36 -16.61 15.88
N PRO A 165 1.57 -16.35 17.18
CA PRO A 165 2.72 -15.58 17.61
C PRO A 165 3.95 -16.24 17.02
N VAL A 166 4.87 -15.44 16.48
CA VAL A 166 6.23 -15.89 16.19
C VAL A 166 6.87 -16.18 17.54
N THR A 167 6.58 -17.35 18.12
CA THR A 167 7.39 -17.90 19.19
C THR A 167 8.70 -18.29 18.53
N GLY A 168 9.67 -17.39 18.64
CA GLY A 168 11.06 -17.80 18.71
C GLY A 168 11.20 -18.63 19.98
N GLU A 169 10.77 -19.89 19.91
CA GLU A 169 11.11 -20.89 20.92
C GLU A 169 12.34 -21.59 20.35
N PRO A 170 13.56 -21.31 20.85
CA PRO A 170 14.70 -22.13 20.49
C PRO A 170 14.41 -23.54 21.00
N ALA A 171 14.54 -24.50 20.10
CA ALA A 171 14.49 -25.92 20.38
C ALA A 171 15.34 -26.26 21.61
N ALA A 172 14.70 -26.59 22.72
CA ALA A 172 15.36 -27.11 23.91
C ALA A 172 14.40 -28.00 24.69
N GLU A 173 14.10 -29.19 24.16
CA GLU A 173 13.99 -30.40 24.99
C GLU A 173 14.12 -31.67 24.13
N HIS A 174 15.24 -31.77 23.40
CA HIS A 174 15.87 -33.06 23.14
C HIS A 174 16.93 -33.28 24.21
N ALA A 175 16.50 -33.63 25.42
CA ALA A 175 17.39 -34.05 26.50
C ALA A 175 16.79 -35.18 27.35
N GLU A 176 15.87 -35.97 26.79
CA GLU A 176 15.41 -37.25 27.37
C GLU A 176 16.09 -38.46 26.71
N ALA A 177 17.31 -38.27 26.17
CA ALA A 177 18.10 -39.30 25.51
C ALA A 177 19.56 -39.32 25.95
N VAL A 178 19.83 -39.25 27.26
CA VAL A 178 21.06 -39.74 27.87
C VAL A 178 20.69 -40.39 29.21
N SER A 179 20.39 -41.70 29.17
CA SER A 179 20.52 -42.56 30.35
C SER A 179 22.01 -42.75 30.64
N ALA A 180 22.51 -42.25 31.77
CA ALA A 180 23.67 -42.76 32.51
C ALA A 180 23.67 -42.18 33.93
#